data_AF-A0A9J6DED9-F1
#
_entry.id   AF-A0A9J6DED9-F1
#
_cell.length_a   1.000
_cell.length_b   1.000
_cell.length_c   1.000
_cell.angle_alpha   90.00
_cell.angle_beta   90.00
_cell.angle_gamma   90.00
#
_symmetry.space_group_name_H-M   'P 1'
#
loop_
_entity.id
_entity.type
_entity.pdbx_description
1 polymer ?
#
loop_
_entity_poly.entity_id
_entity_poly.type
_entity_poly.pdbx_seq_one_letter_code
_entity_poly.pdbx_strand_id
1 'polypeptide(L)'
;MAARLPPHATEKDIVCANATQNIFALSTPLENNALAYCSLKEIILPKRRYYVTAYFVPLCNTCRVAIRGVDADFTDVDLARMIHTARNPKVLGARGIMKTTAIILLDNHKVPNYIYCGPITYRCTLYKRQIGTCRNFCHVGHR
;
A
#
# COMPACT_ATOMS: atom_id res chain seq x y z
N MET A 1 21.54 9.04 -8.36
CA MET A 1 20.23 8.45 -8.71
C MET A 1 19.85 7.43 -7.66
N ALA A 2 18.81 7.70 -6.85
CA ALA A 2 18.52 6.89 -5.68
C ALA A 2 17.98 5.47 -6.03
N ALA A 3 17.28 5.31 -7.17
CA ALA A 3 16.63 4.05 -7.56
C ALA A 3 17.40 3.23 -8.61
N ARG A 4 18.62 3.65 -9.00
CA ARG A 4 19.44 3.02 -10.06
C ARG A 4 18.72 2.79 -11.41
N LEU A 5 17.66 3.54 -11.69
CA LEU A 5 16.97 3.53 -12.98
C LEU A 5 17.69 4.46 -13.97
N PRO A 6 17.86 4.06 -15.24
CA PRO A 6 18.47 4.93 -16.24
C PRO A 6 17.53 6.09 -16.59
N PRO A 7 18.07 7.27 -17.01
CA PRO A 7 17.25 8.47 -17.23
C PRO A 7 16.06 8.25 -18.18
N HIS A 8 16.29 7.55 -19.29
CA HIS A 8 15.25 7.23 -20.28
C HIS A 8 14.11 6.38 -19.73
N ALA A 9 14.36 5.55 -18.71
CA ALA A 9 13.33 4.73 -18.10
C ALA A 9 12.43 5.53 -17.15
N THR A 10 12.81 6.77 -16.80
CA THR A 10 12.11 7.62 -15.82
C THR A 10 11.38 8.81 -16.46
N GLU A 11 11.43 8.96 -17.79
CA GLU A 11 10.87 10.13 -18.50
C GLU A 11 9.37 10.34 -18.28
N LYS A 12 8.63 9.25 -18.02
CA LYS A 12 7.18 9.27 -17.78
C LYS A 12 6.81 9.24 -16.30
N ASP A 13 7.80 9.28 -15.42
CA ASP A 13 7.59 9.23 -13.99
C ASP A 13 7.31 10.64 -13.45
N ILE A 14 6.30 10.76 -12.61
CA ILE A 14 5.88 12.02 -12.01
C ILE A 14 6.28 12.00 -10.55
N VAL A 15 7.00 13.04 -10.12
CA VAL A 15 7.37 13.28 -8.72
C VAL A 15 6.61 14.47 -8.19
N CYS A 16 5.85 14.27 -7.12
CA CYS A 16 5.08 15.32 -6.46
C CYS A 16 5.50 15.43 -5.00
N ALA A 17 6.00 16.61 -4.59
CA ALA A 17 6.42 16.86 -3.22
C ALA A 17 5.28 17.48 -2.39
N ASN A 18 4.99 16.91 -1.23
CA ASN A 18 4.16 17.52 -0.20
C ASN A 18 5.04 17.96 0.96
N ALA A 19 5.49 19.23 0.93
CA ALA A 19 6.35 19.80 1.94
C ALA A 19 5.71 19.82 3.34
N THR A 20 4.39 20.03 3.42
CA THR A 20 3.66 20.08 4.70
C THR A 20 3.66 18.74 5.43
N GLN A 21 3.58 17.65 4.69
CA GLN A 21 3.63 16.29 5.26
C GLN A 21 5.03 15.68 5.24
N ASN A 22 6.02 16.37 4.64
CA ASN A 22 7.36 15.87 4.37
C ASN A 22 7.34 14.52 3.61
N ILE A 23 6.52 14.44 2.57
CA ILE A 23 6.33 13.22 1.75
C ILE A 23 6.58 13.54 0.27
N PHE A 24 7.16 12.59 -0.46
CA PHE A 24 7.17 12.59 -1.92
C PHE A 24 6.23 11.49 -2.42
N ALA A 25 5.35 11.84 -3.37
CA ALA A 25 4.55 10.90 -4.13
C ALA A 25 5.22 10.68 -5.49
N LEU A 26 5.49 9.41 -5.81
CA LEU A 26 6.05 8.98 -7.09
C LEU A 26 4.97 8.20 -7.84
N SER A 27 4.69 8.58 -9.08
CA SER A 27 3.77 7.87 -9.96
C SER A 27 4.50 7.50 -11.24
N THR A 28 4.42 6.23 -11.61
CA THR A 28 5.07 5.69 -12.81
C THR A 28 4.12 4.74 -13.52
N PRO A 29 4.09 4.74 -14.87
CA PRO A 29 3.31 3.77 -15.63
C PRO A 29 3.96 2.38 -15.67
N LEU A 30 5.20 2.21 -15.17
CA LEU A 30 5.96 0.97 -15.22
C LEU A 30 6.06 0.34 -13.83
N GLU A 31 5.55 -0.87 -13.67
CA GLU A 31 5.57 -1.59 -12.39
C GLU A 31 7.00 -1.82 -11.85
N ASN A 32 7.94 -2.15 -12.74
CA ASN A 32 9.35 -2.33 -12.39
C ASN A 32 9.98 -1.06 -11.77
N ASN A 33 9.61 0.12 -12.27
CA ASN A 33 10.07 1.38 -11.70
C ASN A 33 9.46 1.59 -10.32
N ALA A 34 8.17 1.29 -10.14
CA ALA A 34 7.50 1.44 -8.85
C ALA A 34 8.14 0.54 -7.78
N LEU A 35 8.49 -0.70 -8.14
CA LEU A 35 9.23 -1.61 -7.27
C LEU A 35 10.64 -1.07 -6.94
N ALA A 36 11.35 -0.54 -7.93
CA ALA A 36 12.66 0.07 -7.71
C ALA A 36 12.56 1.29 -6.77
N TYR A 37 11.56 2.14 -6.93
CA TYR A 37 11.30 3.27 -6.02
C TYR A 37 10.88 2.82 -4.63
N CYS A 38 10.10 1.74 -4.51
CA CYS A 38 9.71 1.19 -3.21
C CYS A 38 10.90 0.61 -2.43
N SER A 39 11.99 0.25 -3.13
CA SER A 39 13.23 -0.24 -2.51
C SER A 39 14.14 0.87 -1.95
N LEU A 40 13.77 2.14 -2.16
CA LEU A 40 14.54 3.29 -1.68
C LEU A 40 14.59 3.35 -0.15
N LYS A 41 15.82 3.39 0.36
CA LYS A 41 16.10 3.61 1.80
C LYS A 41 16.61 5.02 2.08
N GLU A 42 17.03 5.73 1.05
CA GLU A 42 17.60 7.07 1.17
C GLU A 42 17.46 7.90 -0.08
N ILE A 43 17.47 9.21 0.11
CA ILE A 43 17.51 10.22 -0.93
C ILE A 43 18.71 11.12 -0.67
N ILE A 44 19.48 11.39 -1.72
CA ILE A 44 20.63 12.29 -1.68
C ILE A 44 20.24 13.57 -2.43
N LEU A 45 20.20 14.68 -1.69
CA LEU A 45 20.08 16.02 -2.25
C LEU A 45 21.46 16.70 -2.22
N PRO A 46 21.72 17.74 -3.03
CA PRO A 46 23.06 18.32 -3.20
C PRO A 46 23.82 18.69 -1.92
N LYS A 47 23.11 18.92 -0.80
CA LYS A 47 23.70 19.30 0.48
C LYS A 47 23.46 18.31 1.62
N ARG A 48 22.59 17.30 1.46
CA ARG A 48 22.15 16.43 2.56
C ARG A 48 21.68 15.05 2.09
N ARG A 49 21.89 14.05 2.95
CA ARG A 49 21.33 12.70 2.84
C ARG A 49 20.14 12.58 3.79
N TYR A 50 19.05 12.01 3.30
CA TYR A 50 17.85 11.74 4.07
C TYR A 50 17.55 10.25 4.02
N TYR A 51 17.31 9.64 5.18
CA TYR A 51 16.74 8.30 5.24
C TYR A 51 15.24 8.37 5.02
N VAL A 52 14.71 7.49 4.18
CA VAL A 52 13.30 7.49 3.81
C VAL A 52 12.70 6.10 3.95
N THR A 53 11.40 6.07 4.15
CA THR A 53 10.59 4.87 4.05
C THR A 53 9.68 5.02 2.84
N ALA A 54 9.98 4.28 1.78
CA ALA A 54 9.12 4.20 0.63
C ALA A 54 8.08 3.08 0.83
N TYR A 55 6.85 3.31 0.39
CA TYR A 55 5.81 2.30 0.36
C TYR A 55 5.05 2.39 -0.95
N PHE A 56 4.71 1.23 -1.50
CA PHE A 56 3.93 1.14 -2.72
C PHE A 56 2.46 1.48 -2.42
N VAL A 57 1.91 2.44 -3.15
CA VAL A 57 0.47 2.68 -3.14
C VAL A 57 -0.14 1.76 -4.20
N PRO A 58 -1.03 0.84 -3.80
CA PRO A 58 -1.56 -0.15 -4.71
C PRO A 58 -2.47 0.49 -5.78
N LEU A 59 -2.48 -0.12 -6.97
CA LEU A 59 -3.20 0.34 -8.16
C LEU A 59 -4.69 0.61 -7.88
N CYS A 60 -5.35 1.40 -8.74
CA CYS A 60 -6.77 1.77 -8.64
C CYS A 60 -7.74 0.58 -8.47
N ASN A 61 -7.31 -0.64 -8.81
CA ASN A 61 -8.08 -1.88 -8.69
C ASN A 61 -7.87 -2.63 -7.38
N THR A 62 -7.40 -1.94 -6.33
CA THR A 62 -7.17 -2.56 -5.03
C THR A 62 -8.16 -2.05 -3.98
N CYS A 63 -8.48 -2.92 -3.03
CA CYS A 63 -9.49 -2.66 -2.02
C CYS A 63 -8.92 -2.89 -0.63
N ARG A 64 -9.16 -1.94 0.28
CA ARG A 64 -8.84 -2.07 1.70
C ARG A 64 -10.09 -2.46 2.46
N VAL A 65 -10.10 -3.67 3.00
CA VAL A 65 -11.18 -4.18 3.82
C VAL A 65 -10.75 -4.24 5.28
N ALA A 66 -11.67 -3.98 6.18
CA ALA A 66 -11.50 -4.20 7.61
C ALA A 66 -12.29 -5.42 8.04
N ILE A 67 -11.65 -6.27 8.84
CA ILE A 67 -12.25 -7.38 9.55
C ILE A 67 -12.16 -7.13 11.06
N ARG A 68 -13.20 -7.52 11.79
CA ARG A 68 -13.32 -7.33 13.23
C ARG A 68 -13.46 -8.67 13.94
N GLY A 69 -13.09 -8.72 15.21
CA GLY A 69 -13.09 -9.94 16.01
C GLY A 69 -11.89 -10.84 15.79
N VAL A 70 -10.81 -10.31 15.21
CA VAL A 70 -9.52 -11.01 15.12
C VAL A 70 -8.96 -11.17 16.52
N ASP A 71 -8.29 -12.30 16.77
CA ASP A 71 -7.54 -12.51 18.02
C ASP A 71 -6.54 -11.37 18.25
N ALA A 72 -6.50 -10.86 19.48
CA ALA A 72 -5.64 -9.76 19.88
C ALA A 72 -4.17 -10.15 19.96
N ASP A 73 -3.90 -11.44 20.11
CA ASP A 73 -2.54 -11.97 20.20
C ASP A 73 -1.92 -12.25 18.83
N PHE A 74 -2.69 -12.09 17.74
CA PHE A 74 -2.16 -12.26 16.39
C PHE A 74 -1.22 -11.12 16.00
N THR A 75 0.00 -11.51 15.62
CA THR A 75 0.95 -10.59 15.00
C THR A 75 0.57 -10.29 13.56
N ASP A 76 1.13 -9.22 12.99
CA ASP A 76 0.99 -8.92 11.56
C ASP A 76 1.46 -10.09 10.67
N VAL A 77 2.46 -10.85 11.15
CA VAL A 77 2.99 -12.03 10.45
C VAL A 77 2.00 -13.19 10.48
N ASP A 78 1.35 -13.42 11.61
CA ASP A 78 0.32 -14.46 11.75
C ASP A 78 -0.89 -14.16 10.89
N LEU A 79 -1.34 -12.91 10.91
CA LEU A 79 -2.42 -12.42 10.05
C LEU A 79 -2.11 -12.65 8.58
N ALA A 80 -0.92 -12.24 8.12
CA ALA A 80 -0.50 -12.44 6.74
C ALA A 80 -0.52 -13.94 6.37
N ARG A 81 0.07 -14.80 7.21
CA ARG A 81 0.12 -16.25 6.99
C ARG A 81 -1.28 -16.87 6.90
N MET A 82 -2.20 -16.47 7.76
CA MET A 82 -3.56 -17.04 7.83
C MET A 82 -4.49 -16.57 6.72
N ILE A 83 -4.27 -15.35 6.21
CA ILE A 83 -5.10 -14.72 5.17
C ILE A 83 -4.64 -15.10 3.75
N HIS A 84 -3.37 -15.46 3.57
CA HIS A 84 -2.88 -15.98 2.29
C HIS A 84 -3.39 -17.40 2.03
N THR A 85 -4.60 -17.49 1.46
CA THR A 85 -5.24 -18.76 1.07
C THR A 85 -5.80 -18.66 -0.34
N ALA A 86 -5.89 -19.79 -1.05
CA ALA A 86 -6.49 -19.87 -2.39
C ALA A 86 -8.00 -19.53 -2.40
N ARG A 87 -8.65 -19.46 -1.24
CA ARG A 87 -10.08 -19.12 -1.11
C ARG A 87 -10.33 -17.62 -1.07
N ASN A 88 -9.29 -16.83 -0.84
CA ASN A 88 -9.38 -15.38 -0.78
C ASN A 88 -8.94 -14.76 -2.11
N PRO A 89 -9.44 -13.56 -2.46
CA PRO A 89 -8.80 -12.74 -3.47
C PRO A 89 -7.33 -12.52 -3.11
N LYS A 90 -6.48 -12.29 -4.12
CA LYS A 90 -5.04 -12.10 -3.91
C LYS A 90 -4.80 -10.99 -2.89
N VAL A 91 -4.16 -11.36 -1.78
CA VAL A 91 -3.84 -10.45 -0.67
C VAL A 91 -2.51 -9.79 -0.98
N LEU A 92 -2.47 -8.47 -0.89
CA LEU A 92 -1.26 -7.66 -1.07
C LEU A 92 -0.64 -7.25 0.26
N GLY A 93 -1.42 -7.30 1.35
CA GLY A 93 -0.94 -7.08 2.70
C GLY A 93 -2.05 -7.21 3.74
N ALA A 94 -1.67 -7.49 4.97
CA ALA A 94 -2.55 -7.52 6.13
C ALA A 94 -1.87 -6.85 7.32
N ARG A 95 -2.63 -6.12 8.14
CA ARG A 95 -2.11 -5.43 9.32
C ARG A 95 -3.16 -5.26 10.41
N GLY A 96 -2.81 -5.56 11.66
CA GLY A 96 -3.60 -5.22 12.83
C GLY A 96 -3.58 -3.72 13.10
N ILE A 97 -4.74 -3.10 13.34
CA ILE A 97 -4.84 -1.66 13.65
C ILE A 97 -5.39 -1.36 15.04
N MET A 98 -6.14 -2.29 15.61
CA MET A 98 -6.71 -2.20 16.96
C MET A 98 -6.69 -3.59 17.57
N LYS A 99 -6.96 -3.69 18.87
CA LYS A 99 -6.97 -4.95 19.62
C LYS A 99 -7.64 -6.12 18.90
N THR A 100 -8.73 -5.90 18.16
CA THR A 100 -9.46 -6.98 17.48
C THR A 100 -9.82 -6.65 16.02
N THR A 101 -9.13 -5.68 15.41
CA THR A 101 -9.44 -5.23 14.05
C THR A 101 -8.20 -5.26 13.18
N ALA A 102 -8.30 -5.89 12.01
CA ALA A 102 -7.26 -5.93 11.00
C ALA A 102 -7.74 -5.30 9.69
N ILE A 103 -6.82 -4.64 9.00
CA ILE A 103 -7.00 -4.18 7.61
C ILE A 103 -6.31 -5.17 6.69
N ILE A 104 -6.99 -5.51 5.60
CA ILE A 104 -6.48 -6.37 4.55
C ILE A 104 -6.54 -5.59 3.24
N LEU A 105 -5.42 -5.55 2.54
CA LEU A 105 -5.31 -5.01 1.20
C LEU A 105 -5.44 -6.15 0.19
N LEU A 106 -6.42 -6.04 -0.70
CA LEU A 106 -6.72 -7.03 -1.72
C LEU A 106 -6.46 -6.46 -3.11
N ASP A 107 -5.93 -7.28 -4.00
CA ASP A 107 -5.84 -7.04 -5.44
C ASP A 107 -7.21 -7.35 -6.07
N ASN A 108 -8.22 -6.58 -5.68
CA ASN A 108 -9.59 -6.74 -6.13
C ASN A 108 -10.30 -5.39 -6.12
N HIS A 109 -11.10 -5.12 -7.15
CA HIS A 109 -11.87 -3.89 -7.27
C HIS A 109 -13.10 -3.89 -6.34
N LYS A 110 -13.64 -5.07 -6.01
CA LYS A 110 -14.83 -5.20 -5.15
C LYS A 110 -14.47 -5.71 -3.76
N VAL A 111 -15.09 -5.11 -2.74
CA VAL A 111 -15.06 -5.63 -1.36
C VAL A 111 -15.75 -7.00 -1.36
N PRO A 112 -15.06 -8.11 -1.05
CA PRO A 112 -15.73 -9.38 -0.82
C PRO A 112 -16.63 -9.26 0.42
N ASN A 113 -17.70 -10.07 0.51
CA ASN A 113 -18.54 -10.07 1.70
C ASN A 113 -17.82 -10.67 2.91
N TYR A 114 -16.95 -11.66 2.65
CA TYR A 114 -16.24 -12.43 3.66
C TYR A 114 -14.81 -12.74 3.22
N ILE A 115 -13.93 -12.96 4.19
CA ILE A 115 -12.57 -13.45 3.97
C ILE A 115 -12.26 -14.59 4.94
N TYR A 116 -11.49 -15.56 4.49
CA TYR A 116 -11.01 -16.67 5.31
C TYR A 116 -9.70 -16.28 5.98
N CYS A 117 -9.60 -16.53 7.29
CA CYS A 117 -8.38 -16.33 8.05
C CYS A 117 -8.16 -17.61 8.87
N GLY A 118 -7.34 -18.51 8.35
CA GLY A 118 -7.27 -19.90 8.82
C GLY A 118 -8.62 -20.61 8.70
N PRO A 119 -9.16 -21.22 9.77
CA PRO A 119 -10.45 -21.92 9.74
C PRO A 119 -11.66 -20.99 9.90
N ILE A 120 -11.46 -19.71 10.26
CA ILE A 120 -12.53 -18.78 10.60
C ILE A 120 -12.85 -17.87 9.40
N THR A 121 -14.13 -17.54 9.25
CA THR A 121 -14.62 -16.61 8.22
C THR A 121 -15.00 -15.28 8.86
N TYR A 122 -14.43 -14.18 8.35
CA TYR A 122 -14.69 -12.83 8.84
C TYR A 122 -15.48 -12.01 7.84
N ARG A 123 -16.49 -11.28 8.32
CA ARG A 123 -17.23 -10.32 7.50
C ARG A 123 -16.34 -9.13 7.17
N CYS A 124 -16.28 -8.79 5.89
CA CYS A 124 -15.49 -7.67 5.40
C CYS A 124 -16.34 -6.40 5.37
N THR A 125 -15.72 -5.30 5.78
CA THR A 125 -16.27 -3.94 5.65
C THR A 125 -15.28 -3.07 4.90
N LEU A 126 -15.75 -2.14 4.07
CA LEU A 126 -14.85 -1.21 3.39
C LEU A 126 -14.16 -0.33 4.43
N TYR A 127 -12.83 -0.42 4.56
CA TYR A 127 -12.11 0.34 5.57
C TYR A 127 -11.97 1.82 5.19
N LYS A 128 -11.77 2.11 3.90
CA LYS A 128 -11.77 3.43 3.25
C LYS A 128 -11.53 3.22 1.75
N ARG A 129 -12.28 3.92 0.88
CA ARG A 129 -11.97 3.96 -0.55
C ARG A 129 -10.75 4.88 -0.75
N GLN A 130 -9.62 4.34 -1.17
CA GLN A 130 -8.50 5.18 -1.56
C GLN A 130 -8.76 5.73 -2.97
N ILE A 131 -8.85 7.04 -3.09
CA ILE A 131 -8.58 7.72 -4.36
C ILE A 131 -7.05 7.78 -4.44
N GLY A 132 -6.45 6.99 -5.34
CA GLY A 132 -5.00 6.78 -5.42
C GLY A 132 -4.21 8.08 -5.59
N THR A 133 -4.77 9.04 -6.33
CA THR A 133 -4.27 10.41 -6.49
C THR A 133 -5.37 11.25 -7.16
N CYS A 134 -5.59 12.49 -6.71
CA CYS A 134 -6.36 13.44 -7.49
C CYS A 134 -5.47 13.95 -8.65
N ARG A 135 -5.91 13.82 -9.91
CA ARG A 135 -5.19 14.33 -11.10
C ARG A 135 -4.87 15.82 -11.04
N ASN A 136 -5.57 16.61 -10.22
CA ASN A 136 -5.38 18.06 -10.13
C ASN A 136 -4.40 18.51 -9.04
N PHE A 137 -4.18 17.72 -7.99
CA PHE A 137 -3.48 18.23 -6.79
C PHE A 137 -2.32 17.38 -6.30
N CYS A 138 -2.10 16.18 -6.85
CA CYS A 138 -0.99 15.33 -6.43
C CYS A 138 -0.93 15.05 -4.90
N HIS A 139 -2.03 15.28 -4.19
CA HIS A 139 -2.18 14.97 -2.78
C HIS A 139 -2.60 13.51 -2.61
N VAL A 140 -1.91 12.81 -1.72
CA VAL A 140 -2.30 11.46 -1.30
C VAL A 140 -3.52 11.59 -0.38
N GLY A 141 -4.64 10.95 -0.73
CA GLY A 141 -5.83 10.90 0.14
C GLY A 141 -6.77 12.10 0.03
N HIS A 142 -6.93 12.69 -1.16
CA HIS A 142 -8.02 13.65 -1.40
C HIS A 142 -9.37 12.96 -1.16
N ARG A 143 -10.23 13.62 -0.38
CA ARG A 143 -11.62 13.21 -0.13
C ARG A 143 -12.49 13.57 -1.32
#